data_AF-A0A934DHI1-F1
#
_entry.id   AF-A0A934DHI1-F1
#
_cell.length_a   1.000
_cell.length_b   1.000
_cell.length_c   1.000
_cell.angle_alpha   90.00
_cell.angle_beta   90.00
_cell.angle_gamma   90.00
#
_symmetry.space_group_name_H-M   'P 1'
#
loop_
_entity.id
_entity.type
_entity.pdbx_description
1 polymer ?
#
loop_
_entity_poly.entity_id
_entity_poly.type
_entity_poly.pdbx_seq_one_letter_code
_entity_poly.pdbx_strand_id
1 'polypeptide(L)'
;MRVAMVVSCLLVVSLSVAGQHAVAQENSAESGSNERPYFSDIVTIQQANFARLERMYAVALTSENDGVVESALAHAAVFKLLYPIKEFAVLHRAIEHLEQTHASSTIRHWALVVDRLYESPEQFARCIRTFDSPDDLFDELGAQLSRSLVGNMK
;
A
#
# COMPACT_ATOMS: atom_id res chain seq x y z
N MET A 1 43.91 -35.05 24.72
CA MET A 1 44.89 -34.52 23.74
C MET A 1 45.13 -35.53 22.64
N ARG A 2 44.66 -35.25 21.43
CA ARG A 2 45.17 -35.81 20.16
C ARG A 2 45.13 -34.70 19.12
N VAL A 3 46.28 -34.44 18.52
CA VAL A 3 46.55 -33.44 17.47
C VAL A 3 46.73 -34.20 16.15
N ALA A 4 46.12 -33.70 15.08
CA ALA A 4 46.51 -33.81 13.65
C ALA A 4 45.32 -33.21 12.84
N MET A 5 45.38 -32.02 12.23
CA MET A 5 46.18 -31.52 11.09
C MET A 5 45.86 -32.21 9.74
N VAL A 6 45.72 -31.36 8.70
CA VAL A 6 45.75 -31.55 7.22
C VAL A 6 44.51 -30.88 6.60
N VAL A 7 44.54 -29.64 6.10
CA VAL A 7 45.21 -29.07 4.89
C VAL A 7 44.67 -29.62 3.57
N SER A 8 43.88 -28.79 2.85
CA SER A 8 43.84 -28.62 1.38
C SER A 8 42.67 -27.65 1.04
N CYS A 9 42.91 -26.43 0.56
CA CYS A 9 43.31 -26.02 -0.81
C CYS A 9 42.30 -26.45 -1.90
N LEU A 10 41.55 -25.50 -2.49
CA LEU A 10 41.86 -24.93 -3.80
C LEU A 10 40.66 -24.17 -4.42
N LEU A 11 41.02 -23.10 -5.13
CA LEU A 11 40.41 -22.56 -6.35
C LEU A 11 39.06 -21.84 -6.22
N VAL A 12 39.12 -20.53 -5.97
CA VAL A 12 38.14 -19.60 -6.54
C VAL A 12 38.73 -19.06 -7.85
N VAL A 13 38.08 -19.41 -8.95
CA VAL A 13 38.42 -18.99 -10.31
C VAL A 13 38.01 -17.54 -10.52
N SER A 14 38.99 -16.67 -10.75
CA SER A 14 38.78 -15.29 -11.19
C SER A 14 38.38 -15.29 -12.67
N LEU A 15 37.13 -14.94 -12.97
CA LEU A 15 36.66 -14.72 -14.35
C LEU A 15 36.69 -13.22 -14.65
N SER A 16 37.72 -12.79 -15.38
CA SER A 16 37.80 -11.45 -15.98
C SER A 16 37.13 -11.49 -17.35
N VAL A 17 36.12 -10.65 -17.57
CA VAL A 17 35.67 -10.29 -18.93
C VAL A 17 35.89 -8.80 -19.12
N ALA A 18 36.85 -8.48 -19.99
CA ALA A 18 37.12 -7.14 -20.47
C ALA A 18 36.40 -6.93 -21.81
N GLY A 19 35.70 -5.79 -21.92
CA GLY A 19 35.49 -5.04 -23.16
C GLY A 19 34.36 -5.50 -24.08
N GLN A 20 33.38 -4.63 -24.29
CA GLN A 20 33.37 -3.76 -25.48
C GLN A 20 32.27 -2.70 -25.36
N HIS A 21 32.63 -1.48 -25.76
CA HIS A 21 31.71 -0.38 -25.99
C HIS A 21 30.69 -0.74 -27.07
N ALA A 22 29.40 -0.56 -26.77
CA ALA A 22 28.38 -0.42 -27.80
C ALA A 22 27.30 0.53 -27.32
N VAL A 23 27.38 1.76 -27.84
CA VAL A 23 26.26 2.61 -28.28
C VAL A 23 25.13 2.82 -27.25
N ALA A 24 25.18 4.00 -26.63
CA ALA A 24 23.97 4.72 -26.27
C ALA A 24 23.08 4.82 -27.50
N GLN A 25 22.08 3.94 -27.57
CA GLN A 25 20.96 4.10 -28.47
C GLN A 25 19.78 4.55 -27.59
N GLU A 26 19.54 5.86 -27.62
CA GLU A 26 18.25 6.46 -27.32
C GLU A 26 17.20 5.84 -28.24
N ASN A 27 16.75 4.64 -27.92
CA ASN A 27 15.43 4.22 -28.30
C ASN A 27 14.52 4.72 -27.19
N SER A 28 14.07 5.98 -27.35
CA SER A 28 12.72 6.39 -27.00
C SER A 28 11.75 5.43 -27.71
N ALA A 29 11.65 4.21 -27.20
CA ALA A 29 10.42 3.48 -27.30
C ALA A 29 9.47 4.24 -26.38
N GLU A 30 8.63 5.07 -26.99
CA GLU A 30 7.28 5.30 -26.51
C GLU A 30 6.65 3.93 -26.22
N SER A 31 6.96 3.37 -25.04
CA SER A 31 6.03 2.52 -24.33
C SER A 31 4.90 3.47 -24.00
N GLY A 32 3.89 3.52 -24.88
CA GLY A 32 2.56 3.94 -24.49
C GLY A 32 2.20 3.05 -23.31
N SER A 33 2.45 3.56 -22.10
CA SER A 33 2.19 2.84 -20.88
C SER A 33 0.69 2.65 -20.86
N ASN A 34 0.26 1.44 -21.18
CA ASN A 34 -1.10 0.99 -20.93
C ASN A 34 -1.19 0.72 -19.42
N GLU A 35 -0.76 1.70 -18.62
CA GLU A 35 -0.76 1.69 -17.16
C GLU A 35 -2.22 1.74 -16.76
N ARG A 36 -2.75 0.54 -16.49
CA ARG A 36 -4.05 0.43 -15.87
C ARG A 36 -3.93 1.11 -14.50
N PRO A 37 -4.89 1.98 -14.14
CA PRO A 37 -4.88 2.58 -12.81
C PRO A 37 -4.81 1.49 -11.73
N TYR A 38 -4.10 1.74 -10.63
CA TYR A 38 -3.92 0.76 -9.56
C TYR A 38 -5.27 0.21 -9.06
N PHE A 39 -6.28 1.08 -9.01
CA PHE A 39 -7.65 0.73 -8.65
C PHE A 39 -8.56 0.53 -9.88
N SER A 40 -8.07 -0.04 -10.99
CA SER A 40 -8.86 -0.23 -12.22
C SER A 40 -10.11 -1.09 -12.03
N ASP A 41 -10.14 -1.91 -10.98
CA ASP A 41 -11.22 -2.85 -10.66
C ASP A 41 -12.34 -2.25 -9.77
N ILE A 42 -12.38 -0.91 -9.62
CA ILE A 42 -13.48 -0.19 -8.93
C ILE A 42 -14.87 -0.60 -9.45
N VAL A 43 -14.98 -0.89 -10.76
CA VAL A 43 -16.24 -1.37 -11.38
C VAL A 43 -16.62 -2.76 -10.88
N THR A 44 -15.65 -3.66 -10.66
CA THR A 44 -15.88 -5.02 -10.15
C THR A 44 -16.39 -5.00 -8.70
N ILE A 45 -16.02 -3.98 -7.93
CA ILE A 45 -16.45 -3.78 -6.55
C ILE A 45 -17.96 -3.48 -6.47
N GLN A 46 -18.57 -2.87 -7.49
CA GLN A 46 -20.02 -2.58 -7.51
C GLN A 46 -20.90 -3.84 -7.50
N GLN A 47 -20.39 -4.99 -7.96
CA GLN A 47 -21.09 -6.27 -7.93
C GLN A 47 -20.61 -7.19 -6.80
N ALA A 48 -19.71 -6.71 -5.94
CA ALA A 48 -19.05 -7.55 -4.97
C ALA A 48 -19.91 -7.84 -3.74
N ASN A 49 -19.74 -9.04 -3.19
CA ASN A 49 -20.27 -9.38 -1.88
C ASN A 49 -19.45 -8.64 -0.80
N PHE A 50 -19.95 -7.49 -0.33
CA PHE A 50 -19.27 -6.65 0.66
C PHE A 50 -18.82 -7.42 1.91
N ALA A 51 -19.63 -8.37 2.41
CA ALA A 51 -19.28 -9.16 3.58
C ALA A 51 -18.12 -10.15 3.33
N ARG A 52 -17.90 -10.54 2.07
CA ARG A 52 -16.72 -11.32 1.68
C ARG A 52 -15.49 -10.43 1.55
N LEU A 53 -15.62 -9.27 0.90
CA LEU A 53 -14.53 -8.30 0.77
C LEU A 53 -14.04 -7.83 2.14
N GLU A 54 -14.95 -7.43 3.00
CA GLU A 54 -14.64 -6.95 4.35
C GLU A 54 -13.81 -7.96 5.14
N ARG A 55 -14.22 -9.24 5.15
CA ARG A 55 -13.45 -10.31 5.81
C ARG A 55 -12.09 -10.57 5.15
N MET A 56 -12.03 -10.56 3.82
CA MET A 56 -10.80 -10.80 3.09
C MET A 56 -9.74 -9.75 3.41
N TYR A 57 -10.12 -8.47 3.38
CA TYR A 57 -9.19 -7.39 3.68
C TYR A 57 -8.90 -7.26 5.18
N ALA A 58 -9.85 -7.58 6.06
CA ALA A 58 -9.58 -7.64 7.50
C ALA A 58 -8.51 -8.69 7.85
N VAL A 59 -8.48 -9.84 7.15
CA VAL A 59 -7.40 -10.84 7.29
C VAL A 59 -6.09 -10.33 6.70
N ALA A 60 -6.12 -9.64 5.56
CA ALA A 60 -4.90 -9.09 4.97
C ALA A 60 -4.22 -8.03 5.86
N LEU A 61 -5.01 -7.27 6.64
CA LEU A 61 -4.50 -6.30 7.63
C LEU A 61 -3.74 -6.95 8.80
N THR A 62 -3.86 -8.27 9.03
CA THR A 62 -3.09 -8.97 10.06
C THR A 62 -1.77 -9.55 9.53
N SER A 63 -1.39 -9.24 8.30
CA SER A 63 -0.15 -9.70 7.69
C SER A 63 1.08 -9.07 8.35
N GLU A 64 2.18 -9.81 8.46
CA GLU A 64 3.48 -9.28 8.90
C GLU A 64 4.22 -8.53 7.77
N ASN A 65 3.72 -8.60 6.54
CA ASN A 65 4.28 -7.91 5.39
C ASN A 65 3.62 -6.54 5.21
N ASP A 66 4.37 -5.47 5.45
CA ASP A 66 3.94 -4.07 5.33
C ASP A 66 3.25 -3.78 3.98
N GLY A 67 3.76 -4.29 2.85
CA GLY A 67 3.16 -4.05 1.53
C GLY A 67 1.79 -4.70 1.36
N VAL A 68 1.54 -5.84 2.00
CA VAL A 68 0.21 -6.47 2.04
C VAL A 68 -0.75 -5.63 2.88
N VAL A 69 -0.28 -5.15 4.04
CA VAL A 69 -1.07 -4.31 4.94
C VAL A 69 -1.41 -2.97 4.29
N GLU A 70 -0.43 -2.33 3.66
CA GLU A 70 -0.59 -1.09 2.90
C GLU A 70 -1.62 -1.24 1.79
N SER A 71 -1.48 -2.27 0.94
CA SER A 71 -2.45 -2.53 -0.13
C SER A 71 -3.85 -2.78 0.44
N ALA A 72 -3.96 -3.51 1.55
CA ALA A 72 -5.24 -3.77 2.19
C ALA A 72 -5.88 -2.49 2.78
N LEU A 73 -5.09 -1.63 3.43
CA LEU A 73 -5.52 -0.32 3.92
C LEU A 73 -6.01 0.56 2.78
N ALA A 74 -5.27 0.59 1.67
CA ALA A 74 -5.63 1.41 0.51
C ALA A 74 -6.98 0.98 -0.09
N HIS A 75 -7.20 -0.33 -0.24
CA HIS A 75 -8.49 -0.85 -0.69
C HIS A 75 -9.62 -0.57 0.32
N ALA A 76 -9.35 -0.71 1.62
CA ALA A 76 -10.33 -0.38 2.67
C ALA A 76 -10.75 1.10 2.63
N ALA A 77 -9.81 2.00 2.38
CA ALA A 77 -10.08 3.42 2.20
C ALA A 77 -10.92 3.68 0.93
N VAL A 78 -10.56 3.07 -0.20
CA VAL A 78 -11.33 3.18 -1.44
C VAL A 78 -12.76 2.67 -1.27
N PHE A 79 -12.97 1.55 -0.55
CA PHE A 79 -14.34 1.09 -0.25
C PHE A 79 -15.15 2.12 0.52
N LYS A 80 -14.56 2.74 1.54
CA LYS A 80 -15.27 3.73 2.34
C LYS A 80 -15.55 5.01 1.55
N LEU A 81 -14.63 5.45 0.69
CA LEU A 81 -14.85 6.58 -0.22
C LEU A 81 -15.98 6.33 -1.21
N LEU A 82 -16.06 5.13 -1.78
CA LEU A 82 -17.07 4.77 -2.78
C LEU A 82 -18.45 4.46 -2.16
N TYR A 83 -18.46 3.92 -0.95
CA TYR A 83 -19.67 3.53 -0.24
C TYR A 83 -19.71 4.16 1.15
N PRO A 84 -19.80 5.50 1.26
CA PRO A 84 -19.66 6.21 2.55
C PRO A 84 -20.73 5.83 3.56
N ILE A 85 -21.93 5.48 3.09
CA ILE A 85 -23.08 5.05 3.91
C ILE A 85 -22.93 3.59 4.37
N LYS A 86 -22.08 2.80 3.73
CA LYS A 86 -21.91 1.39 4.08
C LYS A 86 -21.04 1.26 5.33
N GLU A 87 -21.56 0.51 6.29
CA GLU A 87 -20.83 0.09 7.46
C GLU A 87 -19.94 -1.12 7.13
N PHE A 88 -18.66 -0.98 7.47
CA PHE A 88 -17.63 -2.02 7.35
C PHE A 88 -16.97 -2.23 8.73
N ALA A 89 -17.79 -2.57 9.73
CA ALA A 89 -17.39 -2.60 11.14
C ALA A 89 -16.23 -3.55 11.46
N VAL A 90 -16.07 -4.65 10.71
CA VAL A 90 -14.95 -5.59 10.90
C VAL A 90 -13.65 -4.98 10.38
N LEU A 91 -13.70 -4.31 9.22
CA LEU A 91 -12.55 -3.57 8.69
C LEU A 91 -12.18 -2.41 9.60
N HIS A 92 -13.16 -1.65 10.07
CA HIS A 92 -12.92 -0.51 10.95
C HIS A 92 -12.17 -0.92 12.21
N ARG A 93 -12.64 -1.95 12.93
CA ARG A 93 -11.93 -2.47 14.12
C ARG A 93 -10.54 -2.99 13.81
N ALA A 94 -10.34 -3.60 12.64
CA ALA A 94 -9.01 -4.06 12.24
C ALA A 94 -8.07 -2.86 12.02
N ILE A 95 -8.55 -1.77 11.44
CA ILE A 95 -7.81 -0.51 11.24
C ILE A 95 -7.47 0.15 12.58
N GLU A 96 -8.44 0.27 13.50
CA GLU A 96 -8.22 0.80 14.85
C GLU A 96 -7.15 0.00 15.61
N HIS A 97 -7.19 -1.33 15.48
CA HIS A 97 -6.16 -2.19 16.09
C HIS A 97 -4.78 -1.92 15.50
N LEU A 98 -4.71 -1.79 14.17
CA LEU A 98 -3.48 -1.58 13.42
C LEU A 98 -2.80 -0.25 13.76
N GLU A 99 -3.58 0.81 13.97
CA GLU A 99 -3.11 2.11 14.46
C GLU A 99 -2.33 1.98 15.77
N GLN A 100 -2.77 1.07 16.66
CA GLN A 100 -2.21 0.93 18.00
C GLN A 100 -1.04 -0.06 18.07
N THR A 101 -1.07 -1.11 17.25
CA THR A 101 -0.21 -2.29 17.48
C THR A 101 0.84 -2.55 16.39
N HIS A 102 0.67 -2.00 15.18
CA HIS A 102 1.57 -2.35 14.08
C HIS A 102 3.00 -1.87 14.31
N ALA A 103 4.01 -2.63 13.89
CA ALA A 103 5.42 -2.29 14.15
C ALA A 103 5.89 -1.05 13.37
N SER A 104 5.49 -0.96 12.09
CA SER A 104 5.82 0.16 11.20
C SER A 104 5.04 1.43 11.53
N SER A 105 5.76 2.53 11.78
CA SER A 105 5.16 3.84 12.07
C SER A 105 4.38 4.42 10.89
N THR A 106 4.83 4.15 9.67
CA THR A 106 4.16 4.58 8.44
C THR A 106 2.78 3.93 8.34
N ILE A 107 2.73 2.61 8.57
CA ILE A 107 1.48 1.85 8.57
C ILE A 107 0.53 2.34 9.67
N ARG A 108 1.03 2.61 10.89
CA ARG A 108 0.20 3.19 11.97
C ARG A 108 -0.37 4.56 11.58
N HIS A 109 0.44 5.40 10.94
CA HIS A 109 0.00 6.72 10.48
C HIS A 109 -1.09 6.61 9.41
N TRP A 110 -0.91 5.75 8.40
CA TRP A 110 -1.95 5.52 7.39
C TRP A 110 -3.22 4.93 8.00
N ALA A 111 -3.10 4.02 8.96
CA ALA A 111 -4.26 3.48 9.69
C ALA A 111 -5.05 4.59 10.39
N LEU A 112 -4.38 5.52 11.08
CA LEU A 112 -5.02 6.70 11.68
C LEU A 112 -5.77 7.54 10.62
N VAL A 113 -5.15 7.80 9.47
CA VAL A 113 -5.78 8.60 8.40
C VAL A 113 -7.04 7.89 7.86
N VAL A 114 -6.96 6.58 7.65
CA VAL A 114 -8.09 5.77 7.18
C VAL A 114 -9.17 5.63 8.27
N ASP A 115 -8.80 5.53 9.54
CA ASP A 115 -9.74 5.53 10.66
C ASP A 115 -10.60 6.80 10.67
N ARG A 116 -9.99 7.98 10.51
CA ARG A 116 -10.72 9.26 10.38
C ARG A 116 -11.67 9.29 9.18
N LEU A 117 -11.27 8.67 8.07
CA LEU A 117 -12.16 8.49 6.91
C LEU A 117 -13.37 7.60 7.25
N TYR A 118 -13.19 6.59 8.09
CA TYR A 118 -14.28 5.71 8.53
C TYR A 118 -15.24 6.41 9.48
N GLU A 119 -14.72 7.21 10.42
CA GLU A 119 -15.52 7.99 11.38
C GLU A 119 -16.32 9.13 10.72
N SER A 120 -15.79 9.77 9.68
CA SER A 120 -16.38 10.97 9.08
C SER A 120 -16.18 11.03 7.56
N PRO A 121 -16.77 10.09 6.80
CA PRO A 121 -16.53 9.95 5.36
C PRO A 121 -16.92 11.20 4.55
N GLU A 122 -17.89 11.98 5.01
CA GLU A 122 -18.32 13.22 4.38
C GLU A 122 -17.22 14.29 4.29
N GLN A 123 -16.26 14.28 5.23
CA GLN A 123 -15.12 15.19 5.19
C GLN A 123 -14.17 14.89 4.03
N PHE A 124 -14.24 13.67 3.49
CA PHE A 124 -13.38 13.16 2.42
C PHE A 124 -14.11 13.02 1.08
N ALA A 125 -15.34 13.55 0.95
CA ALA A 125 -16.14 13.43 -0.27
C ALA A 125 -15.44 13.96 -1.55
N ARG A 126 -14.45 14.85 -1.40
CA ARG A 126 -13.65 15.40 -2.51
C ARG A 126 -12.51 14.48 -2.97
N CYS A 127 -12.19 13.44 -2.20
CA CYS A 127 -11.12 12.48 -2.49
C CYS A 127 -11.59 11.35 -3.42
N ILE A 128 -12.84 11.35 -3.88
CA ILE A 128 -13.37 10.33 -4.79
C ILE A 128 -12.81 10.59 -6.21
N ARG A 129 -11.64 10.03 -6.48
CA ARG A 129 -10.99 10.02 -7.79
C ARG A 129 -10.21 8.71 -8.00
N THR A 130 -9.70 8.51 -9.20
CA THR A 130 -8.75 7.43 -9.46
C THR A 130 -7.36 7.83 -8.94
N PHE A 131 -6.65 6.88 -8.35
CA PHE A 131 -5.28 7.05 -7.86
C PHE A 131 -4.36 6.05 -8.55
N ASP A 132 -3.12 6.47 -8.82
CA ASP A 132 -2.13 5.67 -9.53
C ASP A 132 -1.32 4.78 -8.57
N SER A 133 -1.31 5.10 -7.27
CA SER A 133 -0.67 4.32 -6.22
C SER A 133 -1.39 4.45 -4.86
N PRO A 134 -1.10 3.55 -3.89
CA PRO A 134 -1.50 3.72 -2.49
C PRO A 134 -0.99 5.03 -1.86
N ASP A 135 0.26 5.42 -2.16
CA ASP A 135 0.86 6.64 -1.62
C ASP A 135 0.06 7.89 -2.04
N ASP A 136 -0.31 7.99 -3.32
CA ASP A 136 -1.11 9.12 -3.83
C ASP A 136 -2.48 9.24 -3.13
N LEU A 137 -3.07 8.09 -2.78
CA LEU A 137 -4.31 8.02 -2.02
C LEU A 137 -4.09 8.51 -0.58
N PHE A 138 -3.09 8.00 0.12
CA PHE A 138 -2.83 8.37 1.51
C PHE A 138 -2.41 9.83 1.65
N ASP A 139 -1.65 10.37 0.71
CA ASP A 139 -1.27 11.79 0.66
C ASP A 139 -2.49 12.69 0.48
N GLU A 140 -3.42 12.36 -0.43
CA GLU A 140 -4.64 13.14 -0.61
C GLU A 140 -5.55 13.07 0.62
N LEU A 141 -5.69 11.89 1.24
CA LEU A 141 -6.45 11.73 2.48
C LEU A 141 -5.83 12.53 3.63
N GLY A 142 -4.51 12.44 3.80
CA GLY A 142 -3.77 13.20 4.81
C GLY A 142 -3.87 14.72 4.61
N ALA A 143 -3.78 15.18 3.36
CA ALA A 143 -3.99 16.58 3.00
C ALA A 143 -5.41 17.04 3.32
N GLN A 144 -6.42 16.22 3.04
CA GLN A 144 -7.80 16.53 3.34
C GLN A 144 -8.08 16.61 4.85
N LEU A 145 -7.56 15.64 5.62
CA LEU A 145 -7.65 15.67 7.09
C LEU A 145 -7.01 16.94 7.66
N SER A 146 -5.83 17.32 7.16
CA SER A 146 -5.14 18.54 7.57
C SER A 146 -5.97 19.80 7.28
N ARG A 147 -6.62 19.86 6.11
CA ARG A 147 -7.52 20.97 5.75
C ARG A 147 -8.74 21.07 6.67
N SER A 148 -9.34 19.93 7.03
CA SER A 148 -10.49 19.88 7.96
C SER A 148 -10.14 20.40 9.35
N LEU A 149 -8.95 20.06 9.87
CA LEU A 149 -8.50 20.53 11.19
C LEU A 149 -8.30 22.05 11.22
N VAL A 150 -7.66 22.62 10.19
CA VAL A 150 -7.42 24.07 10.11
C VAL A 150 -8.71 24.86 9.83
N GLY A 151 -9.64 24.29 9.07
CA GLY A 151 -10.93 24.93 8.75
C GLY A 151 -11.83 25.15 9.96
N ASN A 152 -11.75 24.27 10.97
CA ASN A 152 -12.57 24.32 12.19
C ASN A 152 -12.03 25.25 13.29
N MET A 153 -10.88 25.93 13.05
CA MET A 153 -10.26 26.85 14.00
C MET A 153 -10.63 28.34 13.75
N LYS A 154 -11.58 28.62 12.87
CA LYS A 154 -12.10 29.97 12.59
C LYS A 154 -13.52 30.10 13.10
#